data_AF-A0A2D7V8K4-F1
#
_entry.id   AF-A0A2D7V8K4-F1
#
_cell.length_a   1.000
_cell.length_b   1.000
_cell.length_c   1.000
_cell.angle_alpha   90.00
_cell.angle_beta   90.00
_cell.angle_gamma   90.00
#
_symmetry.space_group_name_H-M   'P 1'
#
loop_
_entity.id
_entity.type
_entity.pdbx_description
1 polymer ?
#
loop_
_entity_poly.entity_id
_entity_poly.type
_entity_poly.pdbx_seq_one_letter_code
_entity_poly.pdbx_strand_id
1 'polypeptide(L)'
;MKSNSWKLFLTLFLILISFLLITPLEDRSLGEYALSQVTSEANASDHIGHESFSEVIENLQNQIGEDEVIDYGKLRDYGKSNRLDYAAFFSPPEGMLGTIGSRILPILIKPG
;
A
#
# COMPACT_ATOMS: atom_id res chain seq x y z
N MET A 1 -41.41 -19.02 -27.16
CA MET A 1 -40.22 -18.14 -27.06
C MET A 1 -39.47 -18.50 -25.79
N LYS A 2 -38.21 -18.93 -25.89
CA LYS A 2 -37.43 -19.37 -24.71
C LYS A 2 -37.04 -18.13 -23.92
N SER A 3 -37.48 -18.03 -22.67
CA SER A 3 -37.21 -16.87 -21.81
C SER A 3 -35.70 -16.68 -21.65
N ASN A 4 -35.21 -15.52 -22.07
CA ASN A 4 -33.79 -15.15 -21.99
C ASN A 4 -33.49 -14.33 -20.73
N SER A 5 -34.48 -14.16 -19.84
CA SER A 5 -34.41 -13.32 -18.63
C SER A 5 -33.29 -13.72 -17.68
N TRP A 6 -32.98 -15.02 -17.58
CA TRP A 6 -31.89 -15.51 -16.76
C TRP A 6 -30.52 -15.02 -17.22
N LYS A 7 -30.30 -14.95 -18.54
CA LYS A 7 -29.04 -14.44 -19.08
C LYS A 7 -28.91 -12.94 -18.81
N LEU A 8 -29.99 -12.19 -18.95
CA LEU A 8 -30.01 -10.75 -18.65
C LEU A 8 -29.72 -10.47 -17.18
N PHE A 9 -30.29 -11.26 -16.26
CA PHE A 9 -30.00 -11.18 -14.84
C PHE A 9 -28.52 -11.46 -14.55
N LEU A 10 -27.97 -12.54 -15.11
CA LEU A 10 -26.56 -12.89 -14.95
C LEU A 10 -25.65 -11.77 -15.46
N THR A 11 -25.93 -11.21 -16.64
CA THR A 11 -25.13 -10.11 -17.21
C THR A 11 -25.20 -8.87 -16.31
N LEU A 12 -26.37 -8.50 -15.83
CA LEU A 12 -26.54 -7.36 -14.92
C LEU A 12 -25.80 -7.59 -13.59
N PHE A 13 -25.88 -8.79 -13.04
CA PHE A 13 -25.18 -9.19 -11.82
C PHE A 13 -23.65 -9.10 -11.98
N LEU A 14 -23.10 -9.60 -13.09
CA LEU A 14 -21.67 -9.51 -13.38
C LEU A 14 -21.20 -8.06 -13.56
N ILE A 15 -22.00 -7.22 -14.22
CA ILE A 15 -21.70 -5.78 -14.35
C ILE A 15 -21.65 -5.14 -12.96
N LEU A 16 -22.65 -5.41 -12.11
CA LEU A 16 -22.77 -4.80 -10.79
C LEU A 16 -21.63 -5.25 -9.85
N ILE A 17 -21.25 -6.53 -9.91
CA ILE A 17 -20.04 -7.06 -9.25
C ILE A 17 -18.79 -6.36 -9.77
N SER A 18 -18.65 -6.19 -11.09
CA SER A 18 -17.47 -5.53 -11.67
C SER A 18 -17.34 -4.09 -11.16
N PHE A 19 -18.44 -3.34 -11.10
CA PHE A 19 -18.45 -2.01 -10.48
C PHE A 19 -18.05 -2.06 -9.01
N LEU A 20 -18.59 -3.01 -8.24
CA LEU A 20 -18.24 -3.21 -6.82
C LEU A 20 -16.77 -3.63 -6.60
N LEU A 21 -16.14 -4.33 -7.55
CA LEU A 21 -14.73 -4.71 -7.46
C LEU A 21 -13.79 -3.58 -7.88
N ILE A 22 -14.23 -2.71 -8.78
CA ILE A 22 -13.43 -1.57 -9.27
C ILE A 22 -13.53 -0.36 -8.33
N THR A 23 -14.69 -0.12 -7.70
CA THR A 23 -14.91 1.06 -6.84
C THR A 23 -14.13 1.14 -5.52
N PRO A 24 -13.67 0.06 -4.86
CA PRO A 24 -12.82 0.22 -3.66
C PRO A 24 -11.40 0.68 -4.00
N LEU A 25 -11.08 0.87 -5.29
CA LEU A 25 -9.95 1.71 -5.70
C LEU A 25 -10.40 3.18 -5.57
N GLU A 26 -10.70 3.62 -4.34
CA GLU A 26 -10.73 5.04 -4.04
C GLU A 26 -9.40 5.62 -4.52
N ASP A 27 -9.43 6.69 -5.32
CA ASP A 27 -8.26 7.50 -5.68
C ASP A 27 -7.69 8.13 -4.40
N ARG A 28 -7.03 7.32 -3.58
CA ARG A 28 -6.37 7.76 -2.36
C ARG A 28 -5.04 8.37 -2.78
N SER A 29 -4.73 9.52 -2.21
CA SER A 29 -3.40 10.10 -2.40
C SER A 29 -2.35 9.11 -1.91
N LEU A 30 -1.19 9.07 -2.57
CA LEU A 30 -0.12 8.13 -2.20
C LEU A 30 0.29 8.31 -0.73
N GLY A 31 0.28 9.55 -0.23
CA GLY A 31 0.52 9.87 1.18
C GLY A 31 -0.49 9.20 2.12
N GLU A 32 -1.79 9.35 1.87
CA GLU A 32 -2.84 8.72 2.68
C GLU A 32 -2.79 7.19 2.60
N TYR A 33 -2.55 6.64 1.40
CA TYR A 33 -2.38 5.21 1.23
C TYR A 33 -1.19 4.70 2.04
N ALA A 34 -0.02 5.32 1.91
CA ALA A 34 1.18 4.92 2.62
C ALA A 34 1.00 5.03 4.14
N LEU A 35 0.35 6.09 4.64
CA LEU A 35 -0.01 6.24 6.06
C LEU A 35 -0.87 5.09 6.57
N SER A 36 -1.86 4.66 5.78
CA SER A 36 -2.74 3.53 6.16
C SER A 36 -2.01 2.18 6.24
N GLN A 37 -0.83 2.08 5.61
CA GLN A 37 -0.02 0.87 5.57
C GLN A 37 1.15 0.91 6.56
N VAL A 38 1.30 1.98 7.37
CA VAL A 38 2.36 2.05 8.40
C VAL A 38 2.09 0.98 9.44
N THR A 39 2.95 -0.04 9.49
CA THR A 39 2.84 -1.19 10.40
C THR A 39 3.74 -1.08 11.63
N SER A 40 4.48 0.01 11.72
CA SER A 40 5.46 0.22 12.78
C SER A 40 5.16 1.53 13.51
N GLU A 41 4.99 1.46 14.83
CA GLU A 41 5.07 2.64 15.71
C GLU A 41 6.53 3.11 15.89
N ALA A 42 7.48 2.51 15.16
CA ALA A 42 8.89 2.77 15.35
C ALA A 42 9.21 4.24 15.10
N ASN A 43 9.74 4.85 16.15
CA ASN A 43 10.78 5.86 16.13
C ASN A 43 11.89 5.41 15.16
N ALA A 44 11.64 5.59 13.87
CA ALA A 44 12.34 4.86 12.80
C ALA A 44 13.59 5.57 12.32
N SER A 45 14.07 6.59 13.03
CA SER A 45 15.31 7.23 12.62
C SER A 45 16.10 7.81 13.79
N ASP A 46 17.41 7.64 13.69
CA ASP A 46 18.42 8.52 14.27
C ASP A 46 18.33 9.96 13.67
N HIS A 47 17.15 10.42 13.20
CA HIS A 47 16.92 11.67 12.50
C HIS A 47 15.80 12.48 13.17
N ILE A 48 16.24 13.51 13.90
CA ILE A 48 15.38 14.49 14.55
C ILE A 48 14.40 15.08 13.52
N GLY A 49 13.10 15.03 13.81
CA GLY A 49 12.03 15.56 12.95
C GLY A 49 11.43 14.57 11.93
N HIS A 50 11.84 13.30 11.96
CA HIS A 50 11.30 12.21 11.13
C HIS A 50 11.09 10.94 11.96
N GLU A 51 10.59 11.10 13.19
CA GLU A 51 10.43 10.01 14.15
C GLU A 51 9.30 9.08 13.72
N SER A 52 8.30 9.62 13.02
CA SER A 52 7.16 8.88 12.48
C SER A 52 6.98 9.14 10.99
N PHE A 53 6.37 8.19 10.28
CA PHE A 53 6.03 8.39 8.87
C PHE A 53 5.00 9.51 8.67
N SER A 54 4.09 9.73 9.63
CA SER A 54 3.18 10.89 9.64
C SER A 54 3.93 12.22 9.64
N GLU A 55 4.97 12.34 10.45
CA GLU A 55 5.79 13.55 10.51
C GLU A 55 6.58 13.77 9.21
N VAL A 56 7.02 12.69 8.56
CA VAL A 56 7.61 12.76 7.21
C VAL A 56 6.61 13.28 6.18
N ILE A 57 5.37 12.79 6.21
CA ILE A 57 4.31 13.25 5.30
C ILE A 57 3.94 14.70 5.58
N GLU A 58 3.80 15.10 6.84
CA GLU A 58 3.49 16.47 7.24
C GLU A 58 4.59 17.46 6.82
N ASN A 59 5.85 17.13 7.10
CA ASN A 59 6.98 17.96 6.72
C ASN A 59 7.15 18.07 5.21
N LEU A 60 6.91 16.97 4.47
CA LEU A 60 6.89 17.00 3.02
C LEU A 60 5.75 17.88 2.49
N GLN A 61 4.53 17.74 3.04
CA GLN A 61 3.37 18.56 2.65
C GLN A 61 3.63 20.05 2.89
N ASN A 62 4.22 20.41 4.04
CA ASN A 62 4.62 21.77 4.36
C ASN A 62 5.66 22.34 3.38
N GLN A 63 6.53 21.49 2.82
CA GLN A 63 7.56 21.90 1.86
C GLN A 63 6.99 22.13 0.44
N ILE A 64 6.04 21.30 0.01
CA ILE A 64 5.47 21.36 -1.35
C ILE A 64 4.24 22.28 -1.44
N GLY A 65 3.59 22.57 -0.31
CA GLY A 65 2.36 23.37 -0.22
C GLY A 65 1.13 22.50 0.05
N GLU A 66 0.19 23.01 0.86
CA GLU A 66 -1.01 22.26 1.30
C GLU A 66 -1.90 21.78 0.15
N ASP A 67 -1.93 22.50 -0.98
CA ASP A 67 -2.75 22.17 -2.15
C ASP A 67 -2.09 21.14 -3.10
N GLU A 68 -0.82 20.78 -2.88
CA GLU A 68 -0.06 19.88 -3.75
C GLU A 68 -0.17 18.43 -3.29
N VAL A 69 -0.42 17.51 -4.23
CA VAL A 69 -0.51 16.08 -3.92
C VAL A 69 0.89 15.46 -3.81
N ILE A 70 1.13 14.68 -2.77
CA ILE A 70 2.34 13.87 -2.62
C ILE A 70 2.31 12.71 -3.63
N ASP A 71 3.23 12.75 -4.59
CA ASP A 71 3.49 11.65 -5.51
C ASP A 71 4.77 10.88 -5.13
N TYR A 72 5.05 9.79 -5.85
CA TYR A 72 6.23 8.97 -5.61
C TYR A 72 7.55 9.72 -5.82
N GLY A 73 7.60 10.63 -6.81
CA GLY A 73 8.78 11.42 -7.10
C GLY A 73 9.15 12.31 -5.93
N LYS A 74 8.17 13.05 -5.40
CA LYS A 74 8.32 13.94 -4.24
C LYS A 74 8.76 13.19 -2.99
N LEU A 75 8.11 12.06 -2.69
CA LEU A 75 8.52 11.18 -1.58
C LEU A 75 9.96 10.71 -1.73
N ARG A 76 10.32 10.19 -2.90
CA ARG A 76 11.68 9.69 -3.16
C ARG A 76 12.73 10.80 -3.02
N ASP A 77 12.46 11.97 -3.58
CA ASP A 77 13.42 13.07 -3.60
C ASP A 77 13.59 13.68 -2.20
N TYR A 78 12.50 13.74 -1.41
CA TYR A 78 12.53 14.09 0.00
C TYR A 78 13.35 13.11 0.84
N GLY A 79 13.11 11.80 0.68
CA GLY A 79 13.86 10.77 1.39
C GLY A 79 15.36 10.78 1.03
N LYS A 80 15.71 11.02 -0.23
CA LYS A 80 17.12 11.18 -0.64
C LYS A 80 17.78 12.41 -0.01
N SER A 81 17.07 13.52 0.04
CA SER A 81 17.57 14.78 0.59
C SER A 81 17.80 14.69 2.10
N ASN A 82 16.88 14.01 2.80
CA ASN A 82 16.91 13.85 4.26
C ASN A 82 17.52 12.52 4.72
N ARG A 83 18.07 11.71 3.79
CA ARG A 83 18.67 10.39 4.04
C ARG A 83 17.75 9.41 4.80
N LEU A 84 16.46 9.46 4.52
CA LEU A 84 15.47 8.63 5.19
C LEU A 84 15.53 7.19 4.69
N ASP A 85 15.57 6.24 5.63
CA ASP A 85 15.28 4.84 5.37
C ASP A 85 13.78 4.58 5.54
N TYR A 86 13.05 4.63 4.43
CA TYR A 86 11.60 4.39 4.48
C TYR A 86 11.24 2.99 4.97
N ALA A 87 12.12 1.99 4.80
CA ALA A 87 11.85 0.62 5.23
C ALA A 87 11.68 0.51 6.75
N ALA A 88 12.28 1.43 7.52
CA ALA A 88 12.14 1.46 8.98
C ALA A 88 10.69 1.74 9.44
N PHE A 89 9.88 2.43 8.62
CA PHE A 89 8.47 2.71 8.94
C PHE A 89 7.52 1.54 8.60
N PHE A 90 7.99 0.56 7.82
CA PHE A 90 7.18 -0.57 7.37
C PHE A 90 7.80 -1.87 7.84
N SER A 91 7.33 -2.37 8.99
CA SER A 91 7.73 -3.67 9.50
C SER A 91 7.46 -4.76 8.46
N PRO A 92 8.43 -5.64 8.17
CA PRO A 92 8.21 -6.73 7.24
C PRO A 92 7.12 -7.67 7.82
N PRO A 93 6.23 -8.21 6.97
CA PRO A 93 5.18 -9.12 7.44
C PRO A 93 5.78 -10.36 8.12
N GLU A 94 5.20 -10.74 9.25
CA GLU A 94 5.62 -11.93 10.00
C GLU A 94 5.55 -13.18 9.08
N GLY A 95 6.65 -13.94 8.99
CA GLY A 95 6.72 -15.17 8.20
C GLY A 95 7.29 -15.05 6.77
N MET A 96 7.68 -13.85 6.32
CA MET A 96 8.34 -13.62 5.00
C MET A 96 9.49 -14.58 4.69
N LEU A 97 10.36 -14.87 5.68
CA LEU A 97 11.49 -15.79 5.51
C LEU A 97 11.04 -17.23 5.21
N GLY A 98 9.95 -17.68 5.84
CA GLY A 98 9.37 -19.01 5.59
C GLY A 98 8.73 -19.11 4.20
N THR A 99 8.07 -18.05 3.74
CA THR A 99 7.40 -18.03 2.43
C THR A 99 8.38 -17.95 1.26
N ILE A 100 9.46 -17.16 1.36
CA ILE A 100 10.49 -17.10 0.31
C ILE A 100 11.28 -18.41 0.26
N GLY A 101 11.66 -18.97 1.42
CA GLY A 101 12.33 -20.27 1.49
C GLY A 101 11.50 -21.40 0.86
N SER A 102 10.20 -21.42 1.12
CA SER A 102 9.26 -22.39 0.54
C SER A 102 9.12 -22.27 -0.99
N ARG A 103 9.19 -21.04 -1.53
CA ARG A 103 9.08 -20.78 -2.98
C ARG A 103 10.35 -21.12 -3.76
N ILE A 104 11.53 -21.03 -3.14
CA ILE A 104 12.82 -21.37 -3.76
C ILE A 104 13.14 -22.88 -3.63
N LEU A 105 12.63 -23.54 -2.60
CA LEU A 105 12.78 -25.00 -2.38
C LEU A 105 11.43 -25.67 -2.12
N PRO A 106 10.57 -25.86 -3.13
CA PRO A 106 9.25 -26.47 -2.95
C PRO A 106 9.28 -27.95 -2.52
N ILE A 107 10.45 -28.59 -2.47
CA ILE A 107 10.61 -30.02 -2.20
C ILE A 107 10.91 -30.32 -0.71
N LEU A 108 11.21 -29.32 0.12
CA LEU A 108 11.60 -29.53 1.53
C LEU A 108 10.48 -29.24 2.55
N ILE A 109 9.21 -29.24 2.13
CA ILE A 109 8.08 -29.37 3.06
C ILE A 109 7.41 -30.69 2.74
N LYS A 110 7.72 -31.70 3.56
CA LYS A 110 7.07 -33.01 3.49
C LYS A 110 5.63 -32.84 4.00
N PRO A 111 4.59 -33.25 3.25
CA PRO A 111 3.25 -33.33 3.81
C PRO A 111 3.25 -34.46 4.83
N GLY A 112 2.99 -34.11 6.09
CA GLY A 112 2.65 -35.03 7.16
C GLY A 112 1.28 -34.65 7.67
#